data_AF-C6TH24-F1
#
_entry.id   AF-C6TH24-F1
#
_cell.length_a   1.000
_cell.length_b   1.000
_cell.length_c   1.000
_cell.angle_alpha   90.00
_cell.angle_beta   90.00
_cell.angle_gamma   90.00
#
_symmetry.space_group_name_H-M   'P 1'
#
loop_
_entity.id
_entity.type
_entity.pdbx_description
1 polymer ?
#
loop_
_entity_poly.entity_id
_entity_poly.type
_entity_poly.pdbx_seq_one_letter_code
_entity_poly.pdbx_strand_id
1 'polypeptide(L)'
;MTGLKLSALNQIKLLTIISSIDDLNYPEKTNTHYIVNAPYIFSACWKVVKPLLQERTRRKIQVLPGCGRDELLTIMDYSSLPHFCRREGSGSSRHSESGSENCYSLDHPFHQGLYNHIKQQARLREAVEPIKQGSFHVDFPVPPDDEVEIAKTIESKLHKFENGNDV
;
A
#
# COMPACT_ATOMS: atom_id res chain seq x y z
N MET A 1 -2.38 -6.81 -5.12
CA MET A 1 -2.15 -5.60 -5.95
C MET A 1 -3.09 -5.56 -7.17
N THR A 2 -4.29 -6.14 -7.05
CA THR A 2 -5.26 -6.19 -8.16
C THR A 2 -5.64 -4.77 -8.59
N GLY A 3 -5.52 -4.47 -9.88
CA GLY A 3 -5.86 -3.15 -10.43
C GLY A 3 -4.71 -2.13 -10.48
N LEU A 4 -3.46 -2.53 -10.20
CA LEU A 4 -2.30 -1.66 -10.39
C LEU A 4 -2.16 -1.24 -11.87
N LYS A 5 -2.01 0.07 -12.10
CA LYS A 5 -1.78 0.69 -13.42
C LYS A 5 -0.44 1.43 -13.43
N LEU A 6 0.11 1.69 -14.62
CA LEU A 6 1.35 2.49 -14.77
C LEU A 6 1.21 3.91 -14.20
N SER A 7 0.01 4.48 -14.23
CA SER A 7 -0.29 5.79 -13.63
C SER A 7 0.02 5.85 -12.13
N ALA A 8 0.13 4.71 -11.43
CA ALA A 8 0.57 4.67 -10.05
C ALA A 8 2.00 5.21 -9.85
N LEU A 9 2.84 5.18 -10.90
CA LEU A 9 4.18 5.74 -10.87
C LEU A 9 4.18 7.27 -10.77
N ASN A 10 3.08 7.96 -11.08
CA ASN A 10 2.95 9.40 -10.86
C ASN A 10 2.97 9.77 -9.36
N GLN A 11 2.77 8.80 -8.48
CA GLN A 11 2.80 8.96 -7.02
C GLN A 11 4.12 8.47 -6.41
N ILE A 12 5.19 8.33 -7.20
CA ILE A 12 6.47 7.77 -6.73
C ILE A 12 7.10 8.60 -5.61
N LYS A 13 6.97 9.94 -5.66
CA LYS A 13 7.44 10.84 -4.60
C LYS A 13 6.80 10.51 -3.24
N LEU A 14 5.49 10.28 -3.22
CA LEU A 14 4.78 9.95 -1.99
C LEU A 14 5.27 8.61 -1.43
N LEU A 15 5.48 7.62 -2.30
CA LEU A 15 6.01 6.32 -1.90
C LEU A 15 7.42 6.43 -1.30
N THR A 16 8.32 7.18 -1.94
CA THR A 16 9.68 7.40 -1.44
C THR A 16 9.65 8.07 -0.08
N ILE A 17 8.87 9.15 0.09
CA ILE A 17 8.74 9.84 1.38
C ILE A 17 8.25 8.91 2.48
N ILE A 18 7.18 8.14 2.23
CA ILE A 18 6.63 7.19 3.21
C ILE A 18 7.68 6.14 3.57
N SER A 19 8.39 5.57 2.59
CA SER A 19 9.45 4.59 2.85
C SER A 19 10.59 5.18 3.67
N SER A 20 11.00 6.43 3.39
CA SER A 20 12.06 7.11 4.14
C SER A 20 11.65 7.36 5.59
N ILE A 21 10.41 7.80 5.83
CA ILE A 21 9.88 8.01 7.19
C ILE A 21 9.84 6.69 7.97
N ASP A 22 9.35 5.62 7.34
CA ASP A 22 9.23 4.30 7.97
C ASP A 22 10.62 3.77 8.37
N ASP A 23 11.59 3.85 7.45
CA ASP A 23 12.96 3.40 7.70
C ASP A 23 13.69 4.22 8.77
N LEU A 24 13.48 5.54 8.82
CA LEU A 24 14.17 6.43 9.77
C LEU A 24 13.55 6.42 11.17
N ASN A 25 12.23 6.36 11.27
CA ASN A 25 11.52 6.48 12.56
C ASN A 25 11.10 5.13 13.15
N TYR A 26 10.94 4.10 12.32
CA TYR A 26 10.50 2.77 12.74
C TYR A 26 11.47 1.67 12.27
N PRO A 27 12.80 1.82 12.50
CA PRO A 27 13.76 0.83 12.08
C PRO A 27 13.45 -0.53 12.72
N GLU A 28 13.58 -1.60 11.93
CA GLU A 28 13.45 -2.99 12.37
C GLU A 28 12.05 -3.43 12.84
N LYS A 29 11.01 -2.60 12.71
CA LYS A 29 9.63 -3.01 13.07
C LYS A 29 9.04 -4.06 12.14
N THR A 30 9.43 -4.05 10.87
CA THR A 30 8.92 -4.97 9.86
C THR A 30 9.95 -6.04 9.51
N ASN A 31 9.57 -7.31 9.58
CA ASN A 31 10.43 -8.44 9.21
C ASN A 31 10.40 -8.72 7.70
N THR A 32 9.21 -8.81 7.10
CA THR A 32 9.03 -9.13 5.66
C THR A 32 7.74 -8.51 5.14
N HIS A 33 7.79 -7.98 3.91
CA HIS A 33 6.62 -7.48 3.18
C HIS A 33 6.26 -8.45 2.07
N TYR A 34 5.05 -9.02 2.13
CA TYR A 34 4.54 -9.91 1.08
C TYR A 34 3.61 -9.17 0.13
N ILE A 35 3.96 -9.17 -1.15
CA ILE A 35 3.14 -8.61 -2.23
C ILE A 35 2.46 -9.77 -2.95
N VAL A 36 1.15 -9.88 -2.77
CA VAL A 36 0.30 -10.88 -3.44
C VAL A 36 -0.57 -10.26 -4.51
N ASN A 37 -1.12 -11.09 -5.40
CA ASN A 37 -1.98 -10.70 -6.52
C ASN A 37 -1.33 -9.57 -7.33
N ALA A 38 -0.05 -9.75 -7.68
CA ALA A 38 0.73 -8.80 -8.47
C ALA A 38 0.43 -9.00 -9.97
N PRO A 39 -0.15 -8.01 -10.68
CA PRO A 39 -0.36 -8.13 -12.12
C PRO A 39 0.98 -8.10 -12.87
N TYR A 40 1.03 -8.58 -14.11
CA TYR A 40 2.27 -8.60 -14.92
C TYR A 40 2.99 -7.25 -14.98
N ILE A 41 2.23 -6.15 -15.03
CA ILE A 41 2.77 -4.78 -15.05
C ILE A 41 3.53 -4.40 -13.78
N PHE A 42 3.26 -5.07 -12.65
CA PHE A 42 3.97 -4.85 -11.39
C PHE A 42 5.48 -5.03 -11.58
N SER A 43 5.91 -6.03 -12.35
CA SER A 43 7.34 -6.28 -12.59
C SER A 43 8.04 -5.08 -13.25
N ALA A 44 7.36 -4.36 -14.15
CA ALA A 44 7.88 -3.16 -14.78
C ALA A 44 7.95 -2.00 -13.78
N CYS A 45 6.86 -1.74 -13.05
CA CYS A 45 6.83 -0.71 -12.00
C CYS A 45 7.89 -0.96 -10.92
N TRP A 46 8.06 -2.22 -10.52
CA TRP A 46 9.00 -2.62 -9.48
C TRP A 46 10.46 -2.36 -9.88
N LYS A 47 10.83 -2.57 -11.15
CA LYS A 47 12.18 -2.22 -11.64
C LYS A 47 12.48 -0.73 -11.54
N VAL A 48 11.46 0.11 -11.67
CA VAL A 48 11.56 1.57 -11.59
C VAL A 48 11.60 2.05 -10.13
N VAL A 49 10.78 1.44 -9.27
CA VAL A 49 10.64 1.83 -7.86
C VAL A 49 11.77 1.28 -6.99
N LYS A 50 12.21 0.04 -7.22
CA LYS A 50 13.17 -0.67 -6.37
C LYS A 50 14.47 0.12 -6.11
N PRO A 51 15.08 0.84 -7.07
CA PRO A 51 16.27 1.65 -6.82
C PRO A 51 16.06 2.80 -5.83
N LEU A 52 14.84 3.31 -5.68
CA LEU A 52 14.49 4.41 -4.78
C LEU A 52 14.18 3.96 -3.35
N LEU A 53 14.23 2.65 -3.09
CA LEU A 53 14.01 2.09 -1.77
C LEU A 53 15.36 1.78 -1.14
N GLN A 54 15.48 2.01 0.17
CA GLN A 54 16.68 1.65 0.91
C GLN A 54 16.96 0.15 0.82
N GLU A 55 18.24 -0.21 0.86
CA GLU A 55 18.67 -1.62 0.72
C GLU A 55 18.06 -2.54 1.79
N ARG A 56 17.84 -2.02 3.00
CA ARG A 56 17.17 -2.76 4.08
C ARG A 56 15.73 -3.13 3.71
N THR A 57 14.96 -2.16 3.20
CA THR A 57 13.58 -2.35 2.77
C THR A 57 13.48 -3.25 1.55
N ARG A 58 14.38 -3.08 0.58
CA ARG A 58 14.44 -3.93 -0.62
C ARG A 58 14.63 -5.41 -0.31
N ARG A 59 15.44 -5.76 0.69
CA ARG A 59 15.71 -7.15 1.10
C ARG A 59 14.50 -7.81 1.76
N LYS A 60 13.62 -7.02 2.37
CA LYS A 60 12.44 -7.51 3.09
C LYS A 60 11.24 -7.74 2.18
N ILE A 61 11.25 -7.22 0.95
CA ILE A 61 10.10 -7.31 0.05
C ILE A 61 10.15 -8.61 -0.75
N GLN A 62 9.10 -9.42 -0.60
CA GLN A 62 8.88 -10.66 -1.32
C GLN A 62 7.62 -10.54 -2.17
N VAL A 63 7.74 -10.86 -3.46
CA VAL A 63 6.62 -10.84 -4.40
C VAL A 63 6.20 -12.28 -4.64
N LEU A 64 5.01 -12.63 -4.15
CA LEU A 64 4.49 -13.99 -4.23
C LEU A 64 3.67 -14.18 -5.52
N PRO A 65 3.74 -15.36 -6.15
CA PRO A 65 2.92 -15.67 -7.31
C PRO A 65 1.44 -15.83 -6.91
N GLY A 66 0.53 -15.35 -7.78
CA GLY A 66 -0.91 -15.48 -7.56
C GLY A 66 -1.37 -14.90 -6.22
N CYS A 67 -2.20 -15.65 -5.48
CA CYS A 67 -2.71 -15.24 -4.17
C CYS A 67 -1.73 -15.52 -3.01
N GLY A 68 -0.58 -16.16 -3.27
CA GLY A 68 0.47 -16.44 -2.28
C GLY A 68 0.03 -17.30 -1.10
N ARG A 69 -1.03 -18.10 -1.27
CA ARG A 69 -1.66 -18.85 -0.18
C ARG A 69 -0.68 -19.82 0.48
N ASP A 70 0.00 -20.63 -0.31
CA ASP A 70 0.85 -21.70 0.21
C ASP A 70 2.06 -21.14 0.95
N GLU A 71 2.68 -20.09 0.42
CA GLU A 71 3.80 -19.42 1.07
C GLU A 71 3.36 -18.71 2.35
N LEU A 72 2.20 -18.05 2.36
CA LEU A 72 1.68 -17.41 3.57
C LEU A 72 1.30 -18.44 4.64
N LEU A 73 0.76 -19.61 4.28
CA LEU A 73 0.44 -20.66 5.25
C LEU A 73 1.65 -21.23 5.97
N THR A 74 2.87 -21.04 5.45
CA THR A 74 4.08 -21.43 6.17
C THR A 74 4.42 -20.52 7.35
N ILE A 75 3.88 -19.30 7.38
CA ILE A 75 4.21 -18.26 8.37
C ILE A 75 3.03 -17.82 9.23
N MET A 76 1.79 -18.10 8.80
CA MET A 76 0.58 -17.67 9.52
C MET A 76 -0.55 -18.69 9.42
N ASP A 77 -1.38 -18.72 10.45
CA ASP A 77 -2.55 -19.61 10.52
C ASP A 77 -3.59 -19.29 9.44
N TYR A 78 -4.31 -20.33 8.99
CA TYR A 78 -5.35 -20.21 7.97
C TYR A 78 -6.45 -19.20 8.34
N SER A 79 -6.84 -19.12 9.61
CA SER A 79 -7.85 -18.18 10.10
C SER A 79 -7.42 -16.72 9.96
N SER A 80 -6.13 -16.45 10.08
CA SER A 80 -5.52 -15.12 9.99
C SER A 80 -5.30 -14.66 8.54
N LEU A 81 -5.34 -15.59 7.57
CA LEU A 81 -5.14 -15.24 6.17
C LEU A 81 -6.19 -14.25 5.70
N PRO A 82 -5.83 -13.20 4.93
CA PRO A 82 -6.80 -12.35 4.28
C PRO A 82 -7.75 -13.15 3.39
N HIS A 83 -9.01 -12.71 3.31
CA HIS A 83 -10.04 -13.40 2.53
C HIS A 83 -9.64 -13.64 1.06
N PHE A 84 -8.91 -12.71 0.45
CA PHE A 84 -8.44 -12.81 -0.93
C PHE A 84 -7.27 -13.78 -1.12
N CYS A 85 -6.61 -14.22 -0.05
CA CYS A 85 -5.58 -15.27 -0.08
C CYS A 85 -6.18 -16.67 0.14
N ARG A 86 -7.35 -16.76 0.77
CA ARG A 86 -8.02 -18.04 1.06
C ARG A 86 -8.71 -18.64 -0.17
N ARG A 87 -9.07 -17.83 -1.16
CA ARG A 87 -9.76 -18.29 -2.37
C ARG A 87 -8.78 -18.98 -3.31
N GLU A 88 -9.15 -20.18 -3.73
CA GLU A 88 -8.43 -20.94 -4.76
C GLU A 88 -9.01 -20.57 -6.13
N GLY A 89 -8.15 -20.08 -7.04
CA GLY A 89 -8.53 -19.81 -8.44
C GLY A 89 -8.35 -18.36 -8.91
N SER A 90 -7.76 -18.25 -10.10
CA SER A 90 -7.66 -17.00 -10.88
C SER A 90 -8.99 -16.73 -11.58
N GLY A 91 -9.94 -16.04 -10.96
CA GLY A 91 -11.15 -15.70 -11.69
C GLY A 91 -12.27 -15.05 -10.89
N SER A 92 -12.75 -13.93 -11.44
CA SER A 92 -14.13 -13.44 -11.47
C SER A 92 -15.05 -13.74 -10.27
N SER A 93 -15.55 -12.65 -9.68
CA SER A 93 -16.49 -12.57 -8.58
C SER A 93 -17.91 -13.10 -8.88
N ARG A 94 -18.06 -14.37 -9.27
CA ARG A 94 -19.40 -14.93 -9.59
C ARG A 94 -19.93 -16.04 -8.68
N HIS A 95 -19.23 -16.38 -7.61
CA HIS A 95 -19.80 -17.24 -6.57
C HIS A 95 -19.79 -16.53 -5.22
N SER A 96 -21.00 -16.16 -4.80
CA SER A 96 -21.37 -15.73 -3.46
C SER A 96 -21.25 -16.92 -2.51
N GLU A 97 -20.06 -17.18 -2.00
CA GLU A 97 -19.96 -18.00 -0.78
C GLU A 97 -20.22 -17.12 0.43
N SER A 98 -21.34 -17.42 1.06
CA SER A 98 -22.01 -16.76 2.18
C SER A 98 -21.24 -16.78 3.52
N GLY A 99 -19.90 -16.81 3.54
CA GLY A 99 -19.15 -17.03 4.78
C GLY A 99 -17.80 -16.34 4.92
N SER A 100 -17.30 -15.65 3.90
CA SER A 100 -16.02 -14.95 4.01
C SER A 100 -16.23 -13.48 4.39
N GLU A 101 -16.12 -13.15 5.68
CA GLU A 101 -16.13 -11.75 6.14
C GLU A 101 -15.01 -10.95 5.44
N ASN A 102 -15.39 -10.01 4.58
CA ASN A 102 -14.47 -9.10 3.94
C ASN A 102 -14.12 -7.98 4.92
N CYS A 103 -12.99 -8.11 5.62
CA CYS A 103 -12.50 -7.13 6.59
C CYS A 103 -12.19 -5.74 6.00
N TYR A 104 -12.15 -5.59 4.67
CA TYR A 104 -11.98 -4.30 3.99
C TYR A 104 -13.32 -3.65 3.59
N SER A 105 -14.44 -4.34 3.75
CA SER A 105 -15.75 -3.77 3.48
C SER A 105 -16.10 -2.71 4.52
N LEU A 106 -16.50 -1.51 4.11
CA LEU A 106 -16.99 -0.48 5.04
C LEU A 106 -18.22 -0.96 5.85
N ASP A 107 -18.95 -1.94 5.32
CA ASP A 107 -20.11 -2.54 5.96
C ASP A 107 -19.77 -3.65 6.96
N HIS A 108 -18.49 -3.94 7.19
CA HIS A 108 -18.10 -4.93 8.17
C HIS A 108 -18.60 -4.52 9.58
N PRO A 109 -19.18 -5.44 10.39
CA PRO A 109 -19.75 -5.11 11.70
C PRO A 109 -18.79 -4.37 12.62
N PHE A 110 -17.50 -4.76 12.59
CA PHE A 110 -16.44 -4.05 13.30
C PHE A 110 -16.33 -2.57 12.91
N HIS A 111 -16.29 -2.23 11.61
CA HIS A 111 -16.12 -0.85 11.15
C HIS A 111 -17.36 -0.01 11.47
N GLN A 112 -18.55 -0.57 11.30
CA GLN A 112 -19.80 0.10 11.70
C GLN A 112 -19.84 0.34 13.22
N GLY A 113 -19.45 -0.65 14.02
CA GLY A 113 -19.36 -0.56 15.47
C GLY A 113 -18.37 0.52 15.92
N LEU A 114 -17.16 0.51 15.35
CA LEU A 114 -16.12 1.51 15.61
C LEU A 114 -16.60 2.92 15.23
N TYR A 115 -17.20 3.08 14.04
CA TYR A 115 -17.73 4.36 13.59
C TYR A 115 -18.82 4.89 14.54
N ASN A 116 -19.78 4.04 14.92
CA ASN A 116 -20.84 4.40 15.86
C ASN A 116 -20.28 4.77 17.23
N HIS A 117 -19.27 4.03 17.71
CA HIS A 117 -18.58 4.32 18.96
C HIS A 117 -17.89 5.69 18.93
N ILE A 118 -17.11 5.98 17.89
CA ILE A 118 -16.45 7.28 17.71
C ILE A 118 -17.49 8.40 17.65
N LYS A 119 -18.61 8.19 16.92
CA LYS A 119 -19.70 9.16 16.83
C LYS A 119 -20.38 9.41 18.18
N GLN A 120 -20.54 8.38 19.01
CA GLN A 120 -21.08 8.52 20.36
C GLN A 120 -20.09 9.26 21.28
N GLN A 121 -18.81 8.91 21.25
CA GLN A 121 -17.78 9.62 22.02
C GLN A 121 -17.70 11.10 21.64
N ALA A 122 -17.78 11.42 20.35
CA ALA A 122 -17.78 12.81 19.88
C ALA A 122 -18.97 13.63 20.36
N ARG A 123 -20.13 13.00 20.60
CA ARG A 123 -21.31 13.66 21.19
C ARG A 123 -21.19 13.87 22.70
N LEU A 124 -20.43 13.01 23.38
CA LEU A 124 -20.19 13.09 24.82
C LEU A 124 -19.08 14.08 25.18
N ARG A 125 -18.13 14.33 24.26
CA ARG A 125 -17.28 15.51 24.34
C ARG A 125 -18.17 16.73 24.14
N GLU A 126 -18.16 17.66 25.11
CA GLU A 126 -18.70 19.00 24.87
C GLU A 126 -18.11 19.54 23.56
N ALA A 127 -18.93 20.29 22.82
CA ALA A 127 -18.54 20.95 21.58
C ALA A 127 -17.49 22.03 21.88
N VAL A 128 -16.27 21.61 22.19
CA VAL A 128 -15.09 22.44 22.03
C VAL A 128 -14.99 22.66 20.53
N GLU A 129 -15.12 23.91 20.09
CA GLU A 129 -14.93 24.26 18.68
C GLU A 129 -13.67 23.55 18.17
N PRO A 130 -13.68 23.00 16.93
CA PRO A 130 -12.48 22.43 16.35
C PRO A 130 -11.36 23.44 16.54
N ILE A 131 -10.36 23.09 17.35
CA ILE A 131 -9.20 23.95 17.53
C ILE A 131 -8.66 24.16 16.12
N LYS A 132 -8.63 25.41 15.66
CA LYS A 132 -7.99 25.77 14.39
C LYS A 132 -6.50 25.47 14.54
N GLN A 133 -6.13 24.21 14.37
CA GLN A 133 -4.77 23.83 14.09
C GLN A 133 -4.52 24.29 12.66
N GLY A 134 -3.65 25.29 12.51
CA GLY A 134 -3.13 25.67 11.20
C GLY A 134 -2.47 24.46 10.53
N SER A 135 -2.10 24.59 9.25
CA SER A 135 -1.32 23.54 8.60
C SER A 135 -0.03 23.30 9.40
N PHE A 136 0.10 22.11 9.98
CA PHE A 136 1.34 21.70 10.61
C PHE A 136 2.28 21.23 9.50
N HIS A 137 3.35 22.00 9.25
CA HIS A 137 4.38 21.55 8.32
C HIS A 137 5.14 20.41 8.99
N VAL A 138 5.06 19.21 8.41
CA VAL A 138 5.88 18.09 8.82
C VAL A 138 7.13 18.14 7.95
N ASP A 139 8.28 18.38 8.57
CA ASP A 139 9.55 18.29 7.86
C ASP A 139 9.77 16.83 7.44
N PHE A 140 9.97 16.63 6.14
CA PHE A 140 10.28 15.32 5.58
C PHE A 140 11.79 15.18 5.40
N PRO A 141 12.35 13.98 5.62
CA PRO A 141 13.74 13.72 5.29
C PRO A 141 13.97 14.02 3.82
N VAL A 142 14.94 14.89 3.53
CA VAL A 142 15.35 15.15 2.14
C VAL A 142 16.04 13.88 1.63
N PRO A 143 15.58 13.29 0.51
CA PRO A 143 16.24 12.14 -0.07
C PRO A 143 17.68 12.52 -0.47
N PRO A 144 18.64 11.60 -0.41
CA PRO A 144 20.00 11.86 -0.86
C PRO A 144 20.02 12.20 -2.37
N ASP A 145 21.04 12.97 -2.80
CA ASP A 145 21.09 13.57 -4.14
C ASP A 145 20.98 12.55 -5.28
N ASP A 146 21.49 11.34 -5.08
CA ASP A 146 21.40 10.22 -6.01
C ASP A 146 19.96 9.71 -6.18
N GLU A 147 19.21 9.56 -5.08
CA GLU A 147 17.78 9.20 -5.15
C GLU A 147 16.96 10.31 -5.84
N VAL A 148 17.31 11.58 -5.62
CA VAL A 148 16.67 12.72 -6.29
C VAL A 148 16.92 12.71 -7.80
N GLU A 149 18.15 12.41 -8.23
CA GLU A 149 18.49 12.30 -9.65
C GLU A 149 17.77 11.12 -10.33
N ILE A 150 17.72 9.97 -9.65
CA ILE A 150 16.99 8.79 -10.12
C ILE A 150 15.50 9.11 -10.24
N ALA A 151 14.89 9.74 -9.23
CA ALA A 151 13.48 10.12 -9.25
C ALA A 151 13.17 11.09 -10.41
N LYS A 152 13.99 12.14 -10.61
CA LYS A 152 13.85 13.08 -11.74
C LYS A 152 13.97 12.37 -13.10
N THR A 153 14.90 11.43 -13.22
CA THR A 153 15.08 10.63 -14.44
C THR A 153 13.86 9.76 -14.72
N ILE A 154 13.28 9.17 -13.68
CA ILE A 154 12.06 8.36 -13.79
C ILE A 154 10.88 9.22 -14.21
N GLU A 155 10.65 10.35 -13.53
CA GLU A 155 9.55 11.27 -13.85
C GLU A 155 9.63 11.77 -15.29
N SER A 156 10.82 12.19 -15.75
CA SER A 156 11.01 12.64 -17.13
C SER A 156 10.75 11.54 -18.17
N LYS A 157 11.17 10.29 -17.89
CA LYS A 157 10.86 9.15 -18.78
C LYS A 157 9.38 8.84 -18.82
N LEU A 158 8.69 8.82 -17.68
CA LEU A 158 7.26 8.56 -17.60
C LEU A 158 6.45 9.61 -18.38
N HIS A 159 6.79 10.89 -18.21
CA HIS A 159 6.16 11.97 -18.95
C HIS A 159 6.39 11.87 -20.47
N LYS A 160 7.53 11.32 -20.90
CA LYS A 160 7.80 11.04 -22.32
C LYS A 160 6.96 9.87 -22.85
N PHE A 161 6.68 8.86 -22.05
CA PHE A 161 5.80 7.75 -22.43
C PHE A 161 4.32 8.17 -22.47
N GLU A 162 3.89 9.07 -21.59
CA GLU A 162 2.52 9.59 -21.57
C GLU A 162 2.24 10.46 -22.80
N ASN A 163 3.18 11.33 -23.18
CA ASN A 163 3.06 12.18 -24.37
C ASN A 163 3.31 11.46 -25.71
N GLY A 164 3.73 10.20 -25.69
CA GLY A 164 4.07 9.41 -26.88
C GLY A 164 2.95 8.51 -27.40
N ASN A 165 1.79 8.47 -26.72
CA ASN A 165 0.64 7.62 -27.08
C ASN A 165 -0.44 8.36 -27.90
N ASP A 166 -0.12 9.52 -28.50
CA ASP A 166 -1.01 10.31 -29.38
C ASP A 166 -0.75 10.06 -30.89
N VAL A 167 -0.57 8.79 -31.30
CA VAL A 167 -0.60 8.38 -32.72
C VAL A 167 -1.36 7.06 -32.89
#